data_AF-A0A7X6TWI8-F1
#
_entry.id   AF-A0A7X6TWI8-F1
#
_cell.length_a   1.000
_cell.length_b   1.000
_cell.length_c   1.000
_cell.angle_alpha   90.00
_cell.angle_beta   90.00
_cell.angle_gamma   90.00
#
_symmetry.space_group_name_H-M   'P 1'
#
loop_
_entity.id
_entity.type
_entity.pdbx_description
1 polymer ?
#
loop_
_entity_poly.entity_id
_entity_poly.type
_entity_poly.pdbx_seq_one_letter_code
_entity_poly.pdbx_strand_id
1 'polypeptide(L)'
;MDKFTKVQRSKIMQANKSTGTQPELILAKALFARGHRYRKNDKTVFGKPDLTFKKIKLAIFIDGDFWHGKNWEERKYDHKSNIEFWINKIEKNIERDKEVNHVLKNQGWTILRFWSKEIEKNLVSCILQAEDIIKNLKMNFTEKISLETFGDKQFRIKLVEPENNKEAILTHYLSNTNNGVAKFYKKDAIAFAKEILEYKYPDKVVSNQIAEDALQYGIFDTFDIPFPPASETKFKFIDLFAGIGGFRLALQNLGGKCVYTSEWDKEAKRTYKANFGETPFGDITKDETKSYIPDGFEILCAGFPCQAFSIAGKRGGFDDTRGTLFFDVAEIIKRKQ
;
A
#
# COMPACT_ATOMS: atom_id res chain seq x y z
N MET A 1 42.63 -31.29 22.08
CA MET A 1 43.20 -30.22 22.92
C MET A 1 42.69 -28.87 22.43
N ASP A 2 42.32 -27.98 23.35
CA ASP A 2 41.96 -26.58 23.07
C ASP A 2 43.19 -25.84 22.54
N LYS A 3 43.00 -24.91 21.60
CA LYS A 3 44.10 -24.11 21.02
C LYS A 3 44.60 -23.01 21.97
N PHE A 4 43.85 -22.73 23.05
CA PHE A 4 44.18 -21.68 24.02
C PHE A 4 44.52 -22.26 25.39
N THR A 5 45.42 -21.58 26.11
CA THR A 5 45.68 -21.90 27.53
C THR A 5 44.46 -21.60 28.39
N LYS A 6 44.34 -22.23 29.57
CA LYS A 6 43.20 -22.04 30.50
C LYS A 6 42.99 -20.56 30.87
N VAL A 7 44.07 -19.80 31.06
CA VAL A 7 44.02 -18.36 31.38
C VAL A 7 43.53 -17.55 30.18
N GLN A 8 44.03 -17.83 28.97
CA GLN A 8 43.56 -17.17 27.74
C GLN A 8 42.09 -17.48 27.47
N ARG A 9 41.67 -18.75 27.64
CA ARG A 9 40.28 -19.18 27.48
C ARG A 9 39.35 -18.47 28.47
N SER A 10 39.78 -18.33 29.73
CA SER A 10 39.04 -17.58 30.75
C SER A 10 38.87 -16.10 30.36
N LYS A 11 39.93 -15.42 29.92
CA LYS A 11 39.86 -14.03 29.45
C LYS A 11 38.95 -13.87 28.23
N ILE A 12 39.01 -14.79 27.26
CA ILE A 12 38.13 -14.80 26.09
C ILE A 12 36.66 -14.96 26.52
N MET A 13 36.37 -15.87 27.45
CA MET A 13 35.01 -16.07 27.95
C MET A 13 34.49 -14.87 28.74
N GLN A 14 35.35 -14.17 29.50
CA GLN A 14 34.97 -12.94 30.21
C GLN A 14 34.70 -11.77 29.26
N ALA A 15 35.37 -11.72 28.11
CA ALA A 15 35.14 -10.68 27.10
C ALA A 15 33.83 -10.88 26.32
N ASN A 16 33.25 -12.09 26.34
CA ASN A 16 31.95 -12.37 25.74
C ASN A 16 30.84 -11.71 26.56
N LYS A 17 30.39 -10.53 26.11
CA LYS A 17 29.28 -9.81 26.71
C LYS A 17 27.95 -10.43 26.28
N SER A 18 26.99 -10.43 27.22
CA SER A 18 25.64 -10.92 26.96
C SER A 18 24.75 -9.94 26.17
N THR A 19 25.20 -8.69 25.98
CA THR A 19 24.47 -7.62 25.30
C THR A 19 25.46 -6.59 24.75
N GLY A 20 25.07 -5.83 23.73
CA GLY A 20 25.89 -4.78 23.14
C GLY A 20 27.03 -5.35 22.30
N THR A 21 26.81 -6.51 21.70
CA THR A 21 27.73 -7.11 20.73
C THR A 21 27.82 -6.22 19.47
N GLN A 22 28.88 -6.37 18.68
CA GLN A 22 29.04 -5.58 17.45
C GLN A 22 27.86 -5.75 16.47
N PRO A 23 27.35 -6.97 16.19
CA PRO A 23 26.19 -7.15 15.33
C PRO A 23 24.93 -6.47 15.86
N GLU A 24 24.67 -6.54 17.18
CA GLU A 24 23.57 -5.80 17.82
C GLU A 24 23.68 -4.30 17.59
N LEU A 25 24.87 -3.74 17.85
CA LEU A 25 25.10 -2.31 17.74
C LEU A 25 24.97 -1.80 16.31
N ILE A 26 25.49 -2.55 15.34
CA ILE A 26 25.47 -2.16 13.92
C ILE A 26 24.04 -2.18 13.38
N LEU A 27 23.29 -3.27 13.60
CA LEU A 27 21.89 -3.36 13.15
C LEU A 27 21.01 -2.30 13.84
N ALA A 28 21.19 -2.13 15.15
CA ALA A 28 20.47 -1.11 15.91
C ALA A 28 20.76 0.30 15.35
N LYS A 29 22.03 0.70 15.24
CA LYS A 29 22.41 2.02 14.71
C LYS A 29 21.85 2.27 13.31
N ALA A 30 21.90 1.26 12.44
CA ALA A 30 21.37 1.37 11.09
C ALA A 30 19.86 1.61 11.07
N LEU A 31 19.08 0.85 11.84
CA LEU A 31 17.64 1.06 11.96
C LEU A 31 17.30 2.42 12.57
N PHE A 32 18.08 2.89 13.55
CA PHE A 32 17.90 4.21 14.16
C PHE A 32 18.15 5.36 13.18
N ALA A 33 19.24 5.28 12.41
CA ALA A 33 19.60 6.26 11.39
C ALA A 33 18.52 6.38 10.30
N ARG A 34 17.81 5.28 10.03
CA ARG A 34 16.70 5.21 9.07
C ARG A 34 15.34 5.58 9.66
N GLY A 35 15.32 6.18 10.86
CA GLY A 35 14.12 6.75 11.48
C GLY A 35 13.31 5.79 12.35
N HIS A 36 13.71 4.52 12.48
CA HIS A 36 13.02 3.59 13.37
C HIS A 36 13.40 3.83 14.83
N ARG A 37 12.42 3.69 15.74
CA ARG A 37 12.60 3.86 17.18
C ARG A 37 12.19 2.59 17.90
N TYR A 38 13.06 2.11 18.77
CA TYR A 38 12.92 0.84 19.48
C TYR A 38 13.54 0.95 20.87
N ARG A 39 13.19 0.01 21.75
CA ARG A 39 13.85 -0.18 23.04
C ARG A 39 14.89 -1.28 22.89
N LYS A 40 16.10 -1.06 23.42
CA LYS A 40 17.15 -2.08 23.46
C LYS A 40 17.01 -2.94 24.71
N ASN A 41 17.23 -4.25 24.59
CA ASN A 41 17.36 -5.16 25.72
C ASN A 41 16.18 -5.08 26.71
N ASP A 42 14.96 -5.12 26.20
CA ASP A 42 13.76 -4.82 26.97
C ASP A 42 13.43 -5.94 27.98
N LYS A 43 13.69 -5.67 29.26
CA LYS A 43 13.41 -6.62 30.36
C LYS A 43 11.92 -6.86 30.61
N THR A 44 11.03 -6.02 30.06
CA THR A 44 9.58 -6.15 30.26
C THR A 44 8.93 -7.10 29.25
N VAL A 45 9.68 -7.59 28.27
CA VAL A 45 9.23 -8.55 27.26
C VAL A 45 9.92 -9.90 27.52
N PHE A 46 9.14 -10.98 27.52
CA PHE A 46 9.66 -12.32 27.80
C PHE A 46 10.77 -12.70 26.81
N GLY A 47 11.83 -13.33 27.31
CA GLY A 47 13.03 -13.62 26.53
C GLY A 47 14.02 -12.46 26.38
N LYS A 48 13.66 -11.23 26.79
CA LYS A 48 14.50 -10.02 26.75
C LYS A 48 15.11 -9.78 25.35
N PRO A 49 14.29 -9.41 24.34
CA PRO A 49 14.76 -9.20 22.98
C PRO A 49 15.80 -8.08 22.89
N ASP A 50 16.73 -8.20 21.93
CA ASP A 50 17.79 -7.21 21.70
C ASP A 50 17.19 -5.87 21.26
N LEU A 51 16.20 -5.91 20.36
CA LEU A 51 15.41 -4.75 19.94
C LEU A 51 13.92 -5.05 20.08
N THR A 52 13.17 -4.10 20.63
CA THR A 52 11.73 -4.24 20.90
C THR A 52 10.96 -3.04 20.38
N PHE A 53 9.91 -3.30 19.60
CA PHE A 53 8.95 -2.29 19.13
C PHE A 53 7.58 -2.58 19.76
N LYS A 54 7.35 -2.06 20.98
CA LYS A 54 6.14 -2.37 21.76
C LYS A 54 4.83 -2.05 21.05
N LYS A 55 4.75 -0.90 20.37
CA LYS A 55 3.52 -0.43 19.72
C LYS A 55 3.00 -1.42 18.67
N ILE A 56 3.91 -2.08 17.96
CA ILE A 56 3.60 -3.01 16.85
C ILE A 56 3.86 -4.47 17.23
N LYS A 57 4.12 -4.74 18.51
CA LYS A 57 4.49 -6.06 19.06
C LYS A 57 5.53 -6.82 18.22
N LEU A 58 6.64 -6.16 17.87
CA LEU A 58 7.79 -6.82 17.22
C LEU A 58 8.96 -7.00 18.20
N ALA A 59 9.47 -8.22 18.29
CA ALA A 59 10.67 -8.60 19.03
C ALA A 59 11.76 -9.08 18.06
N ILE A 60 12.93 -8.45 18.08
CA ILE A 60 14.10 -8.84 17.28
C ILE A 60 15.17 -9.42 18.20
N PHE A 61 15.65 -10.62 17.89
CA PHE A 61 16.78 -11.28 18.55
C PHE A 61 17.96 -11.39 17.58
N ILE A 62 19.16 -11.22 18.10
CA ILE A 62 20.42 -11.28 17.37
C ILE A 62 21.24 -12.41 17.99
N ASP A 63 21.08 -13.59 17.41
CA ASP A 63 21.56 -14.83 17.97
C ASP A 63 23.01 -15.08 17.56
N GLY A 64 23.87 -15.29 18.56
CA GLY A 64 25.22 -15.78 18.31
C GLY A 64 25.18 -17.19 17.70
N ASP A 65 25.78 -17.37 16.51
CA ASP A 65 25.76 -18.63 15.74
C ASP A 65 26.24 -19.86 16.52
N PHE A 66 27.07 -19.66 17.54
CA PHE A 66 27.53 -20.72 18.44
C PHE A 66 26.56 -20.98 19.59
N TRP A 67 26.11 -19.93 20.28
CA TRP A 67 25.37 -20.05 21.55
C TRP A 67 23.94 -20.53 21.38
N HIS A 68 23.33 -20.26 20.21
CA HIS A 68 21.97 -20.65 19.87
C HIS A 68 21.91 -21.82 18.87
N GLY A 69 23.06 -22.47 18.60
CA GLY A 69 23.10 -23.74 17.86
C GLY A 69 22.73 -23.63 16.38
N LYS A 70 23.31 -22.68 15.63
CA LYS A 70 23.13 -22.67 14.17
C LYS A 70 23.70 -23.95 13.56
N ASN A 71 22.87 -24.66 12.78
CA ASN A 71 23.16 -25.99 12.21
C ASN A 71 23.59 -27.00 13.28
N TRP A 72 22.86 -27.04 14.40
CA TRP A 72 23.27 -27.81 15.57
C TRP A 72 23.45 -29.30 15.29
N GLU A 73 22.57 -29.91 14.51
CA GLU A 73 22.64 -31.35 14.19
C GLU A 73 23.96 -31.75 13.52
N GLU A 74 24.52 -30.88 12.70
CA GLU A 74 25.82 -31.10 12.04
C GLU A 74 26.99 -30.83 13.00
N ARG A 75 26.85 -29.83 13.87
CA ARG A 75 27.95 -29.27 14.68
C ARG A 75 28.02 -29.79 16.10
N LYS A 76 27.05 -30.63 16.50
CA LYS A 76 26.87 -31.14 17.87
C LYS A 76 28.17 -31.69 18.47
N TYR A 77 28.93 -32.41 17.66
CA TYR A 77 30.15 -33.10 18.06
C TYR A 77 31.46 -32.39 17.64
N ASP A 78 31.40 -31.15 17.16
CA ASP A 78 32.60 -30.37 16.76
C ASP A 78 33.51 -30.00 17.95
N HIS A 79 32.98 -30.10 19.17
CA HIS A 79 33.67 -29.73 20.39
C HIS A 79 34.80 -30.71 20.70
N LYS A 80 36.02 -30.19 20.90
CA LYS A 80 37.20 -31.03 21.19
C LYS A 80 37.44 -31.29 22.70
N SER A 81 36.60 -30.72 23.57
CA SER A 81 36.70 -30.79 25.03
C SER A 81 35.37 -30.39 25.69
N ASN A 82 35.03 -31.00 26.83
CA ASN A 82 33.78 -30.75 27.60
C ASN A 82 32.51 -30.90 26.75
N ILE A 83 32.50 -31.91 25.87
CA ILE A 83 31.48 -32.12 24.85
C ILE A 83 30.08 -32.20 25.47
N GLU A 84 29.90 -33.06 26.46
CA GLU A 84 28.61 -33.27 27.12
C GLU A 84 28.05 -31.99 27.76
N PHE A 85 28.92 -31.20 28.41
CA PHE A 85 28.54 -29.89 28.96
C PHE A 85 28.09 -28.93 27.86
N TRP A 86 28.84 -28.84 26.75
CA TRP A 86 28.49 -27.95 25.64
C TRP A 86 27.22 -28.36 24.94
N ILE A 87 27.02 -29.67 24.74
CA ILE A 87 25.81 -30.21 24.14
C ILE A 87 24.60 -29.84 25.00
N ASN A 88 24.63 -30.18 26.28
CA ASN A 88 23.53 -29.92 27.20
C ASN A 88 23.25 -28.40 27.32
N LYS A 89 24.30 -27.57 27.35
CA LYS A 89 24.15 -26.11 27.41
C LYS A 89 23.50 -25.53 26.14
N ILE A 90 23.94 -25.95 24.96
CA ILE A 90 23.41 -25.44 23.70
C ILE A 90 21.97 -25.96 23.49
N GLU A 91 21.70 -27.23 23.79
CA GLU A 91 20.35 -27.80 23.71
C GLU A 91 19.38 -27.09 24.65
N LYS A 92 19.79 -26.77 25.88
CA LYS A 92 18.98 -25.96 26.80
C LYS A 92 18.71 -24.55 26.28
N ASN A 93 19.69 -23.92 25.62
CA ASN A 93 19.49 -22.62 25.00
C ASN A 93 18.49 -22.70 23.84
N ILE A 94 18.61 -23.70 22.97
CA ILE A 94 17.67 -23.95 21.87
C ILE A 94 16.26 -24.18 22.42
N GLU A 95 16.12 -24.97 23.48
CA GLU A 95 14.81 -25.23 24.09
C GLU A 95 14.21 -23.96 24.71
N ARG A 96 15.03 -23.16 25.40
CA ARG A 96 14.64 -21.84 25.88
C ARG A 96 14.23 -20.90 24.73
N ASP A 97 14.91 -20.95 23.60
CA ASP A 97 14.54 -20.12 22.44
C ASP A 97 13.19 -20.53 21.86
N LYS A 98 12.88 -21.83 21.81
CA LYS A 98 11.55 -22.35 21.43
C LYS A 98 10.48 -21.88 22.42
N GLU A 99 10.75 -21.98 23.72
CA GLU A 99 9.84 -21.51 24.77
C GLU A 99 9.55 -20.01 24.62
N VAL A 100 10.60 -19.19 24.46
CA VAL A 100 10.47 -17.74 24.21
C VAL A 100 9.61 -17.48 22.98
N ASN A 101 9.87 -18.19 21.88
CA ASN A 101 9.09 -18.04 20.66
C ASN A 101 7.62 -18.41 20.87
N HIS A 102 7.34 -19.49 21.61
CA HIS A 102 5.98 -19.93 21.90
C HIS A 102 5.21 -18.91 22.75
N VAL A 103 5.81 -18.44 23.85
CA VAL A 103 5.20 -17.45 24.75
C VAL A 103 4.93 -16.13 24.02
N LEU A 104 5.90 -15.65 23.24
CA LEU A 104 5.75 -14.40 22.50
C LEU A 104 4.68 -14.51 21.40
N LYS A 105 4.62 -15.63 20.66
CA LYS A 105 3.55 -15.88 19.68
C LYS A 105 2.17 -15.86 20.33
N ASN A 106 2.00 -16.54 21.46
CA ASN A 106 0.71 -16.58 22.17
C ASN A 106 0.29 -15.19 22.69
N GLN A 107 1.25 -14.31 22.97
CA GLN A 107 1.00 -12.91 23.34
C GLN A 107 0.77 -11.98 22.12
N GLY A 108 0.79 -12.52 20.91
CA GLY A 108 0.58 -11.81 19.66
C GLY A 108 1.79 -11.01 19.18
N TRP A 109 3.01 -11.41 19.57
CA TRP A 109 4.23 -10.80 19.05
C TRP A 109 4.68 -11.47 17.75
N THR A 110 5.15 -10.64 16.82
CA THR A 110 5.99 -11.10 15.72
C THR A 110 7.43 -11.20 16.20
N ILE A 111 8.09 -12.30 15.89
CA ILE A 111 9.47 -12.58 16.30
C ILE A 111 10.34 -12.65 15.05
N LEU A 112 11.43 -11.89 15.04
CA LEU A 112 12.45 -11.91 14.01
C LEU A 112 13.79 -12.26 14.65
N ARG A 113 14.50 -13.26 14.11
CA ARG A 113 15.80 -13.69 14.64
C ARG A 113 16.84 -13.63 13.53
N PHE A 114 17.97 -12.98 13.79
CA PHE A 114 19.10 -12.92 12.88
C PHE A 114 20.31 -13.60 13.49
N TRP A 115 21.07 -14.31 12.67
CA TRP A 115 22.36 -14.84 13.09
C TRP A 115 23.43 -13.74 13.07
N SER A 116 24.30 -13.72 14.09
CA SER A 116 25.37 -12.72 14.20
C SER A 116 26.24 -12.60 12.94
N LYS A 117 26.65 -13.73 12.34
CA LYS A 117 27.45 -13.75 11.11
C LYS A 117 26.68 -13.31 9.86
N GLU A 118 25.36 -13.42 9.88
CA GLU A 118 24.52 -12.96 8.77
C GLU A 118 24.51 -11.43 8.71
N ILE A 119 24.35 -10.78 9.88
CA ILE A 119 24.42 -9.32 10.00
C ILE A 119 25.81 -8.81 9.58
N GLU A 120 26.88 -9.48 10.00
CA GLU A 120 28.25 -9.09 9.64
C GLU A 120 28.51 -9.18 8.12
N LYS A 121 27.96 -10.20 7.45
CA LYS A 121 28.19 -10.43 6.01
C LYS A 121 27.25 -9.66 5.11
N ASN A 122 25.98 -9.53 5.50
CA ASN A 122 24.93 -8.97 4.67
C ASN A 122 23.98 -8.08 5.48
N LEU A 123 24.57 -7.07 6.11
CA LEU A 123 23.86 -6.08 6.92
C LEU A 123 22.67 -5.45 6.17
N VAL A 124 22.85 -5.13 4.88
CA VAL A 124 21.81 -4.51 4.06
C VAL A 124 20.58 -5.41 3.96
N SER A 125 20.77 -6.72 3.71
CA SER A 125 19.65 -7.66 3.67
C SER A 125 18.93 -7.76 5.01
N CYS A 126 19.66 -7.84 6.13
CA CYS A 126 19.03 -7.88 7.46
C CYS A 126 18.25 -6.59 7.78
N ILE A 127 18.77 -5.43 7.37
CA ILE A 127 18.06 -4.15 7.50
C ILE A 127 16.76 -4.20 6.68
N LEU A 128 16.83 -4.56 5.40
CA LEU A 128 15.66 -4.61 4.52
C LEU A 128 14.58 -5.57 5.05
N GLN A 129 14.98 -6.75 5.53
CA GLN A 129 14.06 -7.70 6.16
C GLN A 129 13.40 -7.12 7.42
N ALA A 130 14.18 -6.49 8.29
CA ALA A 130 13.64 -5.86 9.50
C ALA A 130 12.72 -4.68 9.17
N GLU A 131 13.08 -3.85 8.18
CA GLU A 131 12.26 -2.71 7.75
C GLU A 131 10.95 -3.15 7.11
N ASP A 132 10.98 -4.20 6.29
CA ASP A 132 9.78 -4.77 5.69
C ASP A 132 8.80 -5.26 6.76
N ILE A 133 9.28 -6.03 7.74
CA ILE A 133 8.44 -6.48 8.87
C ILE A 133 7.96 -5.30 9.71
N ILE A 134 8.82 -4.32 10.01
CA ILE A 134 8.41 -3.12 10.74
C ILE A 134 7.34 -2.36 9.97
N LYS A 135 7.46 -2.23 8.65
CA LYS A 135 6.47 -1.58 7.79
C LYS A 135 5.16 -2.36 7.84
N ASN A 136 5.21 -3.66 7.56
CA ASN A 136 4.05 -4.56 7.59
C ASN A 136 3.33 -4.57 8.95
N LEU A 137 4.04 -4.40 10.06
CA LEU A 137 3.44 -4.37 11.41
C LEU A 137 3.04 -2.97 11.89
N LYS A 138 3.70 -1.91 11.43
CA LYS A 138 3.25 -0.51 11.62
C LYS A 138 2.01 -0.23 10.79
N MET A 139 1.85 -0.97 9.71
CA MET A 139 0.68 -0.91 8.87
C MET A 139 -0.55 -1.36 9.64
N ASN A 140 -1.53 -0.46 9.75
CA ASN A 140 -2.84 -0.80 10.29
C ASN A 140 -3.52 -1.85 9.38
N PHE A 141 -4.59 -2.50 9.87
CA PHE A 141 -5.32 -3.54 9.12
C PHE A 141 -5.67 -3.11 7.68
N THR A 142 -5.99 -1.83 7.50
CA THR A 142 -6.23 -1.13 6.23
C THR A 142 -5.00 -1.10 5.29
N GLU A 143 -3.80 -0.99 5.84
CA GLU A 143 -2.55 -0.90 5.12
C GLU A 143 -1.91 -2.29 4.86
N LYS A 144 -2.14 -3.31 5.70
CA LYS A 144 -1.72 -4.70 5.42
C LYS A 144 -2.41 -5.28 4.19
N ILE A 145 -3.70 -4.96 4.01
CA ILE A 145 -4.47 -5.31 2.82
C ILE A 145 -3.88 -4.65 1.56
N SER A 146 -3.17 -3.53 1.71
CA SER A 146 -2.52 -2.80 0.60
C SER A 146 -1.19 -3.45 0.15
N LEU A 147 -0.35 -3.95 1.08
CA LEU A 147 1.01 -4.46 0.74
C LEU A 147 1.09 -5.95 0.44
N GLU A 148 0.22 -6.82 0.98
CA GLU A 148 0.21 -8.23 0.53
C GLU A 148 -0.27 -8.36 -0.94
N THR A 149 -0.77 -7.26 -1.52
CA THR A 149 -1.03 -7.12 -2.96
C THR A 149 0.17 -6.64 -3.80
N PHE A 150 1.33 -6.33 -3.20
CA PHE A 150 2.52 -5.77 -3.87
C PHE A 150 3.80 -5.99 -3.03
N GLY A 151 4.59 -7.06 -3.10
CA GLY A 151 4.81 -8.14 -4.06
C GLY A 151 6.28 -8.56 -3.95
N ASP A 152 6.65 -9.75 -4.44
CA ASP A 152 8.05 -10.04 -4.78
C ASP A 152 8.14 -10.82 -6.10
N LYS A 153 7.70 -10.11 -7.15
CA LYS A 153 8.21 -10.13 -8.52
C LYS A 153 7.41 -9.11 -9.31
N GLN A 154 8.11 -8.31 -10.10
CA GLN A 154 7.53 -7.34 -11.04
C GLN A 154 6.37 -7.94 -11.83
N PHE A 155 5.14 -7.65 -11.41
CA PHE A 155 3.98 -7.73 -12.29
C PHE A 155 3.17 -6.47 -12.06
N ARG A 156 3.41 -5.47 -12.92
CA ARG A 156 2.33 -4.57 -13.32
C ARG A 156 1.15 -5.48 -13.64
N ILE A 157 0.11 -5.49 -12.82
CA ILE A 157 -1.21 -5.80 -13.36
C ILE A 157 -1.47 -4.63 -14.29
N LYS A 158 -1.11 -4.79 -15.57
CA LYS A 158 -1.92 -4.18 -16.61
C LYS A 158 -3.31 -4.72 -16.30
N LEU A 159 -4.18 -3.88 -15.74
CA LEU A 159 -5.55 -3.90 -16.21
C LEU A 159 -5.38 -3.90 -17.73
N VAL A 160 -5.63 -5.04 -18.36
CA VAL A 160 -6.01 -5.03 -19.76
C VAL A 160 -7.25 -4.16 -19.71
N GLU A 161 -7.08 -2.88 -20.02
CA GLU A 161 -8.16 -1.90 -20.05
C GLU A 161 -9.29 -2.53 -20.83
N PRO A 162 -10.37 -2.96 -20.17
CA PRO A 162 -11.58 -3.10 -20.91
C PRO A 162 -11.99 -1.65 -21.21
N GLU A 163 -12.70 -1.42 -22.30
CA GLU A 163 -13.34 -0.13 -22.58
C GLU A 163 -14.40 0.27 -21.54
N ASN A 164 -14.33 -0.20 -20.30
CA ASN A 164 -15.40 -0.10 -19.33
C ASN A 164 -15.21 1.05 -18.34
N ASN A 165 -16.32 1.71 -18.03
CA ASN A 165 -16.39 2.83 -17.09
C ASN A 165 -16.24 2.40 -15.62
N LYS A 166 -15.83 1.16 -15.32
CA LYS A 166 -15.88 0.57 -13.97
C LYS A 166 -15.01 1.32 -12.95
N GLU A 167 -13.80 1.70 -13.33
CA GLU A 167 -12.91 2.49 -12.47
C GLU A 167 -13.44 3.92 -12.26
N ALA A 168 -14.06 4.51 -13.29
CA ALA A 168 -14.69 5.82 -13.18
C ALA A 168 -15.86 5.80 -12.21
N ILE A 169 -16.75 4.80 -12.30
CA ILE A 169 -17.87 4.58 -11.37
C ILE A 169 -17.38 4.52 -9.92
N LEU A 170 -16.33 3.72 -9.68
CA LEU A 170 -15.77 3.54 -8.35
C LEU A 170 -15.19 4.83 -7.78
N THR A 171 -14.36 5.53 -8.55
CA THR A 171 -13.71 6.76 -8.08
C THR A 171 -14.71 7.91 -7.89
N HIS A 172 -15.73 8.02 -8.74
CA HIS A 172 -16.80 9.01 -8.59
C HIS A 172 -17.72 8.69 -7.41
N TYR A 173 -17.97 7.42 -7.10
CA TYR A 173 -18.66 7.03 -5.86
C TYR A 173 -17.93 7.57 -4.63
N LEU A 174 -16.63 7.30 -4.54
CA LEU A 174 -15.80 7.65 -3.38
C LEU A 174 -15.68 9.17 -3.20
N SER A 175 -15.51 9.91 -4.30
CA SER A 175 -15.33 11.35 -4.25
C SER A 175 -16.60 12.15 -3.95
N ASN A 176 -17.77 11.52 -4.06
CA ASN A 176 -19.09 12.13 -3.87
C ASN A 176 -19.84 11.61 -2.63
N THR A 177 -19.14 10.94 -1.71
CA THR A 177 -19.72 10.35 -0.48
C THR A 177 -20.45 11.39 0.40
N ASN A 178 -19.97 12.63 0.43
CA ASN A 178 -20.47 13.67 1.32
C ASN A 178 -21.43 14.69 0.68
N ASN A 179 -21.84 14.52 -0.59
CA ASN A 179 -22.63 15.53 -1.32
C ASN A 179 -23.93 14.99 -1.96
N GLY A 180 -24.31 13.76 -1.60
CA GLY A 180 -25.52 13.08 -2.07
C GLY A 180 -25.41 12.44 -3.46
N VAL A 181 -24.41 12.81 -4.28
CA VAL A 181 -24.25 12.30 -5.65
C VAL A 181 -23.74 10.86 -5.65
N ALA A 182 -23.03 10.41 -4.59
CA ALA A 182 -22.57 9.02 -4.48
C ALA A 182 -23.70 7.99 -4.63
N LYS A 183 -24.95 8.32 -4.28
CA LYS A 183 -26.10 7.42 -4.47
C LYS A 183 -26.26 6.97 -5.93
N PHE A 184 -25.89 7.83 -6.88
CA PHE A 184 -25.99 7.58 -8.31
C PHE A 184 -25.01 6.48 -8.77
N TYR A 185 -23.82 6.42 -8.16
CA TYR A 185 -22.78 5.44 -8.48
C TYR A 185 -22.85 4.19 -7.60
N LYS A 186 -23.58 4.24 -6.48
CA LYS A 186 -23.50 3.26 -5.39
C LYS A 186 -23.72 1.83 -5.83
N LYS A 187 -24.79 1.56 -6.60
CA LYS A 187 -25.17 0.20 -7.00
C LYS A 187 -24.06 -0.45 -7.81
N ASP A 188 -23.58 0.23 -8.83
CA ASP A 188 -22.58 -0.30 -9.76
C ASP A 188 -21.17 -0.29 -9.15
N ALA A 189 -20.89 0.66 -8.24
CA ALA A 189 -19.67 0.65 -7.44
C ALA A 189 -19.61 -0.58 -6.51
N ILE A 190 -20.71 -0.93 -5.84
CA ILE A 190 -20.79 -2.14 -5.01
C ILE A 190 -20.66 -3.40 -5.87
N ALA A 191 -21.33 -3.46 -7.02
CA ALA A 191 -21.22 -4.60 -7.93
C ALA A 191 -19.77 -4.79 -8.41
N PHE A 192 -19.10 -3.72 -8.82
CA PHE A 192 -17.71 -3.78 -9.25
C PHE A 192 -16.75 -4.10 -8.09
N ALA A 193 -16.95 -3.51 -6.91
CA ALA A 193 -16.17 -3.85 -5.72
C ALA A 193 -16.32 -5.33 -5.36
N LYS A 194 -17.54 -5.88 -5.49
CA LYS A 194 -17.82 -7.29 -5.29
C LYS A 194 -17.09 -8.15 -6.33
N GLU A 195 -17.17 -7.83 -7.62
CA GLU A 195 -16.43 -8.55 -8.68
C GLU A 195 -14.92 -8.58 -8.38
N ILE A 196 -14.34 -7.46 -7.96
CA ILE A 196 -12.93 -7.37 -7.58
C ILE A 196 -12.62 -8.28 -6.38
N LEU A 197 -13.47 -8.27 -5.37
CA LEU A 197 -13.30 -9.06 -4.15
C LEU A 197 -13.48 -10.56 -4.40
N GLU A 198 -14.45 -10.96 -5.22
CA GLU A 198 -14.69 -12.36 -5.60
C GLU A 198 -13.55 -12.90 -6.45
N TYR A 199 -13.04 -12.11 -7.40
CA TYR A 199 -11.85 -12.46 -8.16
C TYR A 199 -10.61 -12.63 -7.27
N LYS A 200 -10.46 -11.77 -6.25
CA LYS A 200 -9.31 -11.77 -5.34
C LYS A 200 -9.38 -12.85 -4.26
N TYR A 201 -10.59 -13.26 -3.87
CA TYR A 201 -10.84 -14.26 -2.82
C TYR A 201 -11.83 -15.32 -3.32
N PRO A 202 -11.45 -16.17 -4.29
CA PRO A 202 -12.38 -17.10 -4.94
C PRO A 202 -13.01 -18.12 -3.97
N ASP A 203 -12.33 -18.42 -2.86
CA ASP A 203 -12.80 -19.36 -1.84
C ASP A 203 -13.69 -18.73 -0.77
N LYS A 204 -14.02 -17.43 -0.88
CA LYS A 204 -14.84 -16.69 0.08
C LYS A 204 -16.10 -16.14 -0.57
N VAL A 205 -17.23 -16.29 0.13
CA VAL A 205 -18.49 -15.68 -0.29
C VAL A 205 -18.45 -14.18 0.02
N VAL A 206 -18.46 -13.34 -1.03
CA VAL A 206 -18.52 -11.89 -0.89
C VAL A 206 -19.97 -11.43 -1.00
N SER A 207 -20.52 -10.88 0.09
CA SER A 207 -21.85 -10.28 0.08
C SER A 207 -21.79 -8.81 -0.36
N ASN A 208 -22.93 -8.25 -0.78
CA ASN A 208 -23.02 -6.82 -1.11
C ASN A 208 -22.68 -5.94 0.11
N GLN A 209 -23.00 -6.40 1.33
CA GLN A 209 -22.64 -5.70 2.57
C GLN A 209 -21.12 -5.63 2.72
N ILE A 210 -20.39 -6.73 2.47
CA ILE A 210 -18.93 -6.76 2.54
C ILE A 210 -18.30 -5.82 1.49
N ALA A 211 -18.88 -5.77 0.28
CA ALA A 211 -18.42 -4.87 -0.78
C ALA A 211 -18.71 -3.39 -0.45
N GLU A 212 -19.86 -3.09 0.15
CA GLU A 212 -20.21 -1.75 0.61
C GLU A 212 -19.33 -1.29 1.77
N ASP A 213 -19.11 -2.16 2.76
CA ASP A 213 -18.18 -1.92 3.86
C ASP A 213 -16.77 -1.64 3.32
N ALA A 214 -16.30 -2.42 2.35
CA ALA A 214 -15.00 -2.22 1.69
C ALA A 214 -14.88 -0.84 1.02
N LEU A 215 -15.95 -0.35 0.40
CA LEU A 215 -16.00 1.00 -0.18
C LEU A 215 -16.00 2.08 0.91
N GLN A 216 -16.75 1.89 1.99
CA GLN A 216 -16.90 2.86 3.08
C GLN A 216 -15.62 3.00 3.91
N TYR A 217 -14.86 1.92 4.11
CA TYR A 217 -13.57 1.95 4.80
C TYR A 217 -12.42 2.52 3.96
N GLY A 218 -12.70 3.00 2.73
CA GLY A 218 -11.70 3.67 1.89
C GLY A 218 -10.57 2.74 1.43
N ILE A 219 -10.90 1.47 1.13
CA ILE A 219 -9.94 0.46 0.65
C ILE A 219 -9.35 0.84 -0.72
N PHE A 220 -10.02 1.74 -1.43
CA PHE A 220 -9.58 2.28 -2.71
C PHE A 220 -8.91 3.63 -2.48
N ASP A 221 -7.66 3.72 -2.92
CA ASP A 221 -6.68 4.77 -2.68
C ASP A 221 -7.24 6.16 -2.34
N THR A 222 -7.00 6.60 -1.09
CA THR A 222 -6.94 8.02 -0.78
C THR A 222 -5.52 8.48 -1.07
N PHE A 223 -5.28 8.86 -2.32
CA PHE A 223 -4.01 9.44 -2.72
C PHE A 223 -3.82 10.80 -2.01
N ASP A 224 -2.57 11.12 -1.68
CA ASP A 224 -2.18 12.52 -1.47
C ASP A 224 -2.28 13.22 -2.83
N ILE A 225 -3.41 13.89 -3.07
CA ILE A 225 -3.71 14.53 -4.35
C ILE A 225 -3.25 15.99 -4.32
N PRO A 226 -2.52 16.47 -5.34
CA PRO A 226 -2.06 17.86 -5.41
C PRO A 226 -3.20 18.89 -5.38
N PHE A 227 -4.37 18.53 -5.91
CA PHE A 227 -5.51 19.44 -6.05
C PHE A 227 -6.78 18.86 -5.41
N PRO A 228 -6.87 18.85 -4.06
CA PRO A 228 -8.03 18.36 -3.36
C PRO A 228 -9.27 19.24 -3.65
N PRO A 229 -10.49 18.69 -3.55
CA PRO A 229 -11.71 19.45 -3.69
C PRO A 229 -11.82 20.52 -2.58
N ALA A 230 -12.55 21.61 -2.86
CA ALA A 230 -12.83 22.65 -1.87
C ALA A 230 -13.60 22.09 -0.66
N SER A 231 -13.31 22.61 0.54
CA SER A 231 -13.95 22.19 1.78
C SER A 231 -15.45 22.52 1.84
N GLU A 232 -15.85 23.62 1.20
CA GLU A 232 -17.26 24.03 1.07
C GLU A 232 -17.66 24.06 -0.41
N THR A 233 -18.76 23.38 -0.73
CA THR A 233 -19.33 23.36 -2.08
C THR A 233 -20.29 24.52 -2.27
N LYS A 234 -19.98 25.42 -3.21
CA LYS A 234 -20.84 26.55 -3.59
C LYS A 234 -21.77 26.24 -4.76
N PHE A 235 -21.31 25.40 -5.68
CA PHE A 235 -22.06 24.93 -6.85
C PHE A 235 -21.49 23.60 -7.33
N LYS A 236 -22.26 22.83 -8.09
CA LYS A 236 -21.84 21.57 -8.73
C LYS A 236 -21.62 21.77 -10.22
N PHE A 237 -20.62 21.08 -10.77
CA PHE A 237 -20.35 21.12 -12.20
C PHE A 237 -19.91 19.76 -12.75
N ILE A 238 -20.03 19.60 -14.06
CA ILE A 238 -19.48 18.46 -14.79
C ILE A 238 -18.40 18.92 -15.78
N ASP A 239 -17.41 18.07 -16.02
CA ASP A 239 -16.22 18.37 -16.82
C ASP A 239 -16.12 17.39 -18.00
N LEU A 240 -16.63 17.79 -19.16
CA LEU A 240 -16.59 17.01 -20.40
C LEU A 240 -15.37 17.39 -21.23
N PHE A 241 -14.79 16.42 -21.94
CA PHE A 241 -13.54 16.60 -22.69
C PHE A 241 -12.44 17.16 -21.78
N ALA A 242 -12.33 16.55 -20.59
CA ALA A 242 -11.67 17.15 -19.45
C ALA A 242 -10.16 17.37 -19.65
N GLY A 243 -9.56 16.62 -20.57
CA GLY A 243 -8.13 16.58 -20.78
C GLY A 243 -7.41 16.29 -19.46
N ILE A 244 -6.51 17.19 -19.08
CA ILE A 244 -5.78 17.12 -17.80
C ILE A 244 -6.46 17.89 -16.64
N GLY A 245 -7.69 18.38 -16.85
CA GLY A 245 -8.53 18.99 -15.80
C GLY A 245 -8.35 20.49 -15.59
N GLY A 246 -8.16 21.24 -16.67
CA GLY A 246 -8.05 22.72 -16.60
C GLY A 246 -9.31 23.39 -16.06
N PHE A 247 -10.49 23.03 -16.57
CA PHE A 247 -11.78 23.53 -16.06
C PHE A 247 -12.01 23.12 -14.60
N ARG A 248 -11.73 21.85 -14.27
CA ARG A 248 -11.83 21.37 -12.90
C ARG A 248 -11.00 22.19 -11.93
N LEU A 249 -9.73 22.43 -12.22
CA LEU A 249 -8.86 23.20 -11.35
C LEU A 249 -9.39 24.63 -11.16
N ALA A 250 -9.82 25.28 -12.24
CA ALA A 250 -10.36 26.63 -12.19
C ALA A 250 -11.64 26.73 -11.35
N LEU A 251 -12.61 25.85 -11.59
CA LEU A 251 -13.89 25.89 -10.87
C LEU A 251 -13.78 25.40 -9.42
N GLN A 252 -12.93 24.41 -9.13
CA GLN A 252 -12.65 24.01 -7.75
C GLN A 252 -12.09 25.18 -6.93
N ASN A 253 -11.19 25.98 -7.51
CA ASN A 253 -10.64 27.18 -6.84
C ASN A 253 -11.70 28.24 -6.55
N LEU A 254 -12.84 28.21 -7.25
CA LEU A 254 -14.00 29.07 -7.01
C LEU A 254 -15.03 28.46 -6.05
N GLY A 255 -14.76 27.27 -5.50
CA GLY A 255 -15.67 26.53 -4.61
C GLY A 255 -16.62 25.58 -5.34
N GLY A 256 -16.38 25.29 -6.62
CA GLY A 256 -17.13 24.32 -7.38
C GLY A 256 -16.78 22.88 -7.01
N LYS A 257 -17.78 22.00 -6.93
CA LYS A 257 -17.58 20.55 -6.80
C LYS A 257 -17.79 19.88 -8.15
N CYS A 258 -16.74 19.25 -8.67
CA CYS A 258 -16.87 18.38 -9.84
C CYS A 258 -17.63 17.12 -9.41
N VAL A 259 -18.73 16.81 -10.10
CA VAL A 259 -19.58 15.64 -9.79
C VAL A 259 -19.57 14.59 -10.90
N TYR A 260 -19.03 14.90 -12.07
CA TYR A 260 -18.85 13.98 -13.19
C TYR A 260 -17.75 14.49 -14.14
N THR A 261 -16.93 13.57 -14.65
CA THR A 261 -15.87 13.87 -15.62
C THR A 261 -15.84 12.85 -16.75
N SER A 262 -15.66 13.29 -18.00
CA SER A 262 -15.42 12.41 -19.15
C SER A 262 -14.19 12.87 -19.96
N GLU A 263 -13.33 11.91 -20.29
CA GLU A 263 -12.13 12.05 -21.12
C GLU A 263 -11.82 10.69 -21.73
N TRP A 264 -11.58 10.58 -23.03
CA TRP A 264 -11.30 9.28 -23.66
C TRP A 264 -9.81 8.96 -23.79
N ASP A 265 -8.94 9.97 -23.74
CA ASP A 265 -7.51 9.83 -23.92
C ASP A 265 -6.88 9.25 -22.66
N LYS A 266 -6.15 8.17 -22.86
CA LYS A 266 -5.58 7.38 -21.78
C LYS A 266 -4.55 8.15 -20.95
N GLU A 267 -3.69 8.93 -21.60
CA GLU A 267 -2.62 9.67 -20.90
C GLU A 267 -3.19 10.89 -20.16
N ALA A 268 -4.22 11.52 -20.73
CA ALA A 268 -5.02 12.54 -20.07
C ALA A 268 -5.71 11.98 -18.83
N LYS A 269 -6.42 10.84 -18.92
CA LYS A 269 -7.01 10.15 -17.75
C LYS A 269 -5.99 9.87 -16.66
N ARG A 270 -4.80 9.37 -17.02
CA ARG A 270 -3.73 9.05 -16.08
C ARG A 270 -3.25 10.31 -15.34
N THR A 271 -3.08 11.40 -16.08
CA THR A 271 -2.68 12.70 -15.52
C THR A 271 -3.79 13.26 -14.62
N TYR A 272 -5.05 13.16 -15.05
CA TYR A 272 -6.21 13.61 -14.28
C TYR A 272 -6.31 12.87 -12.95
N LYS A 273 -6.20 11.54 -12.97
CA LYS A 273 -6.21 10.70 -11.76
C LYS A 273 -5.10 11.07 -10.79
N ALA A 274 -3.88 11.27 -11.27
CA ALA A 274 -2.75 11.65 -10.42
C ALA A 274 -2.95 13.01 -9.72
N ASN A 275 -3.71 13.92 -10.34
CA ASN A 275 -3.92 15.28 -9.86
C ASN A 275 -5.16 15.42 -8.95
N PHE A 276 -6.23 14.68 -9.25
CA PHE A 276 -7.54 14.85 -8.62
C PHE A 276 -8.06 13.60 -7.89
N GLY A 277 -7.37 12.45 -8.00
CA GLY A 277 -7.77 11.20 -7.36
C GLY A 277 -8.97 10.50 -8.01
N GLU A 278 -9.43 11.00 -9.16
CA GLU A 278 -10.59 10.47 -9.89
C GLU A 278 -10.21 10.05 -11.30
N THR A 279 -10.79 8.93 -11.76
CA THR A 279 -10.62 8.45 -13.13
C THR A 279 -11.80 8.92 -13.97
N PRO A 280 -11.60 9.70 -15.06
CA PRO A 280 -12.69 10.10 -15.93
C PRO A 280 -13.40 8.93 -16.61
N PHE A 281 -14.70 9.08 -16.86
CA PHE A 281 -15.46 8.22 -17.77
C PHE A 281 -14.89 8.32 -19.20
N GLY A 282 -15.08 7.27 -20.01
CA GLY A 282 -14.55 7.18 -21.38
C GLY A 282 -15.27 8.06 -22.40
N ASP A 283 -15.41 7.52 -23.61
CA ASP A 283 -16.02 8.19 -24.76
C ASP A 283 -17.43 8.69 -24.43
N ILE A 284 -17.61 10.02 -24.49
CA ILE A 284 -18.87 10.69 -24.15
C ILE A 284 -19.97 10.41 -25.17
N THR A 285 -19.64 9.97 -26.38
CA THR A 285 -20.65 9.69 -27.42
C THR A 285 -21.52 8.48 -27.06
N LYS A 286 -21.02 7.57 -26.24
CA LYS A 286 -21.69 6.33 -25.84
C LYS A 286 -22.72 6.56 -24.74
N ASP A 287 -23.92 5.99 -24.88
CA ASP A 287 -24.96 6.08 -23.84
C ASP A 287 -24.56 5.44 -22.51
N GLU A 288 -23.72 4.40 -22.54
CA GLU A 288 -23.15 3.78 -21.32
C GLU A 288 -22.23 4.72 -20.52
N THR A 289 -21.78 5.81 -21.14
CA THR A 289 -21.04 6.90 -20.49
C THR A 289 -22.01 7.97 -20.02
N LYS A 290 -22.90 8.44 -20.90
CA LYS A 290 -23.90 9.48 -20.61
C LYS A 290 -24.86 9.11 -19.48
N SER A 291 -25.19 7.82 -19.31
CA SER A 291 -26.08 7.33 -18.26
C SER A 291 -25.56 7.61 -16.84
N TYR A 292 -24.25 7.84 -16.69
CA TYR A 292 -23.59 8.12 -15.42
C TYR A 292 -23.49 9.62 -15.07
N ILE A 293 -24.05 10.51 -15.91
CA ILE A 293 -24.15 11.94 -15.63
C ILE A 293 -25.27 12.16 -14.59
N PRO A 294 -24.96 12.69 -13.39
CA PRO A 294 -25.95 12.94 -12.36
C PRO A 294 -26.83 14.15 -12.71
N ASP A 295 -28.01 14.25 -12.10
CA ASP A 295 -28.86 15.44 -12.19
C ASP A 295 -28.43 16.52 -11.18
N GLY A 296 -28.90 17.75 -11.39
CA GLY A 296 -28.73 18.84 -10.43
C GLY A 296 -27.32 19.42 -10.35
N PHE A 297 -26.53 19.32 -11.42
CA PHE A 297 -25.36 20.17 -11.62
C PHE A 297 -25.80 21.54 -12.16
N GLU A 298 -25.07 22.60 -11.81
CA GLU A 298 -25.39 23.97 -12.24
C GLU A 298 -24.56 24.43 -13.44
N ILE A 299 -23.37 23.83 -13.65
CA ILE A 299 -22.45 24.22 -14.72
C ILE A 299 -22.01 22.96 -15.50
N LEU A 300 -22.06 23.04 -16.82
CA LEU A 300 -21.44 22.08 -17.73
C LEU A 300 -20.23 22.73 -18.40
N CYS A 301 -19.05 22.12 -18.23
CA CYS A 301 -17.84 22.50 -18.95
C CYS A 301 -17.59 21.53 -20.10
N ALA A 302 -17.27 22.05 -21.27
CA ALA A 302 -16.93 21.24 -22.43
C ALA A 302 -15.87 21.95 -23.29
N GLY A 303 -14.61 21.53 -23.13
CA GLY A 303 -13.51 21.93 -24.01
C GLY A 303 -13.42 21.04 -25.24
N PHE A 304 -14.49 20.92 -26.02
CA PHE A 304 -14.55 19.95 -27.11
C PHE A 304 -13.52 20.24 -28.23
N PRO A 305 -13.06 19.20 -28.96
CA PRO A 305 -12.00 19.32 -29.96
C PRO A 305 -12.23 20.43 -31.00
N CYS A 306 -11.30 21.38 -31.10
CA CYS A 306 -11.42 22.54 -32.00
C CYS A 306 -10.77 22.34 -33.38
N GLN A 307 -10.13 21.20 -33.65
CA GLN A 307 -9.34 20.96 -34.87
C GLN A 307 -10.19 21.04 -36.14
N ALA A 308 -11.46 20.65 -36.07
CA ALA A 308 -12.41 20.74 -37.17
C ALA A 308 -12.76 22.19 -37.54
N PHE A 309 -12.58 23.14 -36.61
CA PHE A 309 -12.94 24.55 -36.74
C PHE A 309 -11.72 25.49 -36.86
N SER A 310 -10.51 25.00 -36.53
CA SER A 310 -9.28 25.78 -36.54
C SER A 310 -8.87 26.24 -37.94
N ILE A 311 -8.39 27.49 -38.03
CA ILE A 311 -7.84 28.10 -39.26
C ILE A 311 -6.59 27.34 -39.74
N ALA A 312 -5.84 26.73 -38.82
CA ALA A 312 -4.66 25.92 -39.12
C ALA A 312 -4.97 24.45 -39.50
N GLY A 313 -6.25 24.05 -39.46
CA GLY A 313 -6.72 22.71 -39.80
C GLY A 313 -7.39 22.62 -41.17
N LYS A 314 -7.99 21.46 -41.49
CA LYS A 314 -8.71 21.23 -42.76
C LYS A 314 -10.08 21.93 -42.85
N ARG A 315 -10.54 22.57 -41.76
CA ARG A 315 -11.83 23.28 -41.67
C ARG A 315 -13.04 22.45 -42.11
N GLY A 316 -13.04 21.16 -41.76
CA GLY A 316 -14.15 20.24 -42.08
C GLY A 316 -15.45 20.55 -41.34
N GLY A 317 -15.45 21.46 -40.37
CA GLY A 317 -16.66 21.88 -39.67
C GLY A 317 -17.39 20.70 -39.03
N PHE A 318 -18.70 20.60 -39.25
CA PHE A 318 -19.52 19.49 -38.75
C PHE A 318 -19.45 18.21 -39.61
N ASP A 319 -18.84 18.28 -40.80
CA ASP A 319 -18.60 17.11 -41.64
C ASP A 319 -17.37 16.30 -41.17
N ASP A 320 -16.60 16.84 -40.21
CA ASP A 320 -15.56 16.14 -39.47
C ASP A 320 -16.17 15.47 -38.23
N THR A 321 -15.87 14.18 -38.00
CA THR A 321 -16.38 13.42 -36.84
C THR A 321 -16.00 14.05 -35.49
N ARG A 322 -14.97 14.90 -35.45
CA ARG A 322 -14.60 15.65 -34.24
C ARG A 322 -15.46 16.90 -34.03
N GLY A 323 -16.04 17.43 -35.10
CA GLY A 323 -16.96 18.57 -35.05
C GLY A 323 -18.35 18.20 -34.55
N THR A 324 -18.74 16.91 -34.61
CA THR A 324 -20.05 16.44 -34.14
C THR A 324 -20.16 16.31 -32.63
N LEU A 325 -19.04 16.34 -31.90
CA LEU A 325 -19.01 16.22 -30.43
C LEU A 325 -19.76 17.37 -29.71
N PHE A 326 -19.99 18.48 -30.40
CA PHE A 326 -20.89 19.53 -29.92
C PHE A 326 -22.33 19.03 -29.73
N PHE A 327 -22.81 18.13 -30.60
CA PHE A 327 -24.17 17.59 -30.51
C PHE A 327 -24.36 16.72 -29.26
N ASP A 328 -23.32 16.00 -28.82
CA ASP A 328 -23.35 15.29 -27.54
C ASP A 328 -23.52 16.23 -26.35
N VAL A 329 -22.86 17.40 -26.38
CA VAL A 329 -23.03 18.44 -25.36
C VAL A 329 -24.47 18.97 -25.36
N ALA A 330 -25.00 19.32 -26.54
CA ALA A 330 -26.37 19.82 -26.68
C ALA A 330 -27.41 18.79 -26.22
N GLU A 331 -27.18 17.51 -26.54
CA GLU A 331 -28.01 16.41 -26.07
C GLU A 331 -28.00 16.28 -24.55
N ILE A 332 -26.82 16.31 -23.92
CA ILE A 332 -26.69 16.21 -22.45
C ILE A 332 -27.45 17.37 -21.78
N ILE A 333 -27.30 18.59 -22.29
CA ILE A 333 -28.03 19.76 -21.78
C ILE A 333 -29.54 19.52 -21.88
N LYS A 334 -30.03 19.07 -23.04
CA LYS A 334 -31.46 18.78 -23.25
C LYS A 334 -32.00 17.66 -22.36
N ARG A 335 -31.18 16.67 -21.99
CA ARG A 335 -31.56 15.56 -21.10
C ARG A 335 -31.60 15.98 -19.62
N LYS A 336 -30.92 17.06 -19.24
CA LYS A 336 -30.61 17.43 -17.84
C LYS A 336 -31.16 18.79 -17.40
N GLN A 337 -31.68 19.59 -18.34
CA GLN A 337 -32.58 20.71 -18.10
C GLN A 337 -34.02 20.21 -17.98
#